data_AF-A0A2D6IW53-F1
#
_entry.id   AF-A0A2D6IW53-F1
#
_cell.length_a   1.000
_cell.length_b   1.000
_cell.length_c   1.000
_cell.angle_alpha   90.00
_cell.angle_beta   90.00
_cell.angle_gamma   90.00
#
_symmetry.space_group_name_H-M   'P 1'
#
loop_
_entity.id
_entity.type
_entity.pdbx_description
1 polymer ?
#
loop_
_entity_poly.entity_id
_entity_poly.type
_entity_poly.pdbx_seq_one_letter_code
_entity_poly.pdbx_strand_id
1 'polypeptide(L)'
;MADYQPPVKDMLFAITQLAGLDQVNQLQGFEDATPDLVEAVLGEAAQLANEVVAPINEIGDRQGTRVEDGRVIVPDEFKAVYQQITADGWVGVSQPADIGGQGLPYVVGLAV
;
A
#
# COMPACT_ATOMS: atom_id res chain seq x y z
N MET A 1 20.31 3.92 6.99
CA MET A 1 19.22 4.14 6.00
C MET A 1 18.59 2.79 5.77
N ALA A 2 17.29 2.65 6.00
CA ALA A 2 16.60 1.37 5.82
C ALA A 2 16.67 1.00 4.33
N ASP A 3 17.38 -0.09 4.01
CA ASP A 3 17.46 -0.66 2.67
C ASP A 3 16.28 -1.61 2.48
N TYR A 4 15.07 -1.05 2.33
CA TYR A 4 13.90 -1.84 2.01
C TYR A 4 13.75 -1.93 0.50
N GLN A 5 13.90 -3.14 -0.03
CA GLN A 5 13.74 -3.45 -1.45
C GLN A 5 12.47 -4.30 -1.64
N PRO A 6 11.35 -3.70 -2.08
CA PRO A 6 10.11 -4.44 -2.31
C PRO A 6 10.31 -5.53 -3.38
N PRO A 7 9.94 -6.79 -3.12
CA PRO A 7 10.14 -7.89 -4.07
C PRO A 7 9.03 -7.94 -5.14
N VAL A 8 8.87 -6.86 -5.91
CA VAL A 8 7.76 -6.67 -6.87
C VAL A 8 7.64 -7.82 -7.86
N LYS A 9 8.77 -8.35 -8.35
CA LYS A 9 8.79 -9.48 -9.30
C LYS A 9 8.15 -10.75 -8.71
N ASP A 10 8.47 -11.06 -7.46
CA ASP A 10 7.94 -12.24 -6.78
C ASP A 10 6.46 -12.05 -6.42
N MET A 11 6.07 -10.84 -6.04
CA MET A 11 4.67 -10.47 -5.80
C MET A 11 3.84 -10.60 -7.08
N LEU A 12 4.31 -10.07 -8.22
CA LEU A 12 3.64 -10.19 -9.51
C LEU A 12 3.53 -11.65 -9.94
N PHE A 13 4.59 -12.43 -9.77
CA PHE A 13 4.54 -13.87 -10.03
C PHE A 13 3.47 -14.55 -9.17
N ALA A 14 3.43 -14.29 -7.86
CA ALA A 14 2.45 -14.89 -6.96
C ALA A 14 1.01 -14.51 -7.36
N ILE A 15 0.75 -13.24 -7.67
CA ILE A 15 -0.58 -12.76 -8.04
C ILE A 15 -1.03 -13.38 -9.37
N THR A 16 -0.18 -13.32 -10.40
CA THR A 16 -0.54 -13.73 -11.76
C THR A 16 -0.52 -15.25 -11.96
N GLN A 17 0.41 -15.96 -11.33
CA GLN A 17 0.63 -17.40 -11.58
C GLN A 17 0.01 -18.31 -10.51
N LEU A 18 -0.14 -17.83 -9.27
CA LEU A 18 -0.56 -18.67 -8.13
C LEU A 18 -1.91 -18.27 -7.53
N ALA A 19 -2.20 -16.97 -7.47
CA ALA A 19 -3.40 -16.45 -6.81
C ALA A 19 -4.61 -16.28 -7.74
N GLY A 20 -4.45 -16.57 -9.04
CA GLY A 20 -5.57 -16.66 -9.96
C GLY A 20 -6.14 -15.32 -10.43
N LEU A 21 -5.29 -14.31 -10.64
CA LEU A 21 -5.73 -12.98 -11.11
C LEU A 21 -6.68 -13.05 -12.33
N ASP A 22 -6.40 -13.93 -13.28
CA ASP A 22 -7.25 -14.12 -14.47
C ASP A 22 -8.68 -14.56 -14.14
N GLN A 23 -8.87 -15.34 -13.06
CA GLN A 23 -10.21 -15.73 -12.61
C GLN A 23 -10.87 -14.59 -11.82
N VAL A 24 -10.10 -13.84 -11.03
CA VAL A 24 -10.58 -12.69 -10.28
C VAL A 24 -11.11 -11.60 -11.23
N ASN A 25 -10.41 -11.33 -12.32
CA ASN A 25 -10.80 -10.31 -13.31
C ASN A 25 -12.08 -10.64 -14.07
N GLN A 26 -12.55 -11.89 -14.00
CA GLN A 26 -13.83 -12.31 -14.60
C GLN A 26 -15.02 -12.09 -13.65
N LEU A 27 -14.77 -11.75 -12.39
CA LEU A 27 -15.82 -11.42 -11.44
C LEU A 27 -16.31 -9.99 -11.68
N GLN A 28 -17.61 -9.80 -11.50
CA GLN A 28 -18.24 -8.49 -11.67
C GLN A 28 -17.60 -7.46 -10.73
N GLY A 29 -17.11 -6.36 -11.30
CA GLY A 29 -16.50 -5.25 -10.57
C GLY A 29 -14.97 -5.32 -10.45
N PHE A 30 -14.33 -6.35 -11.02
CA PHE A 30 -12.87 -6.53 -11.00
C PHE A 30 -12.23 -6.58 -12.40
N GLU A 31 -12.99 -6.24 -13.43
CA GLU A 31 -12.56 -6.27 -14.82
C GLU A 31 -11.36 -5.35 -15.09
N ASP A 32 -11.24 -4.27 -14.31
CA ASP A 32 -10.19 -3.26 -14.46
C ASP A 32 -8.83 -3.71 -13.87
N ALA A 33 -8.79 -4.78 -13.07
CA ALA A 33 -7.56 -5.30 -12.44
C ALA A 33 -6.65 -6.08 -13.42
N THR A 34 -6.47 -5.53 -14.62
CA THR A 34 -5.60 -6.08 -15.66
C THR A 34 -4.16 -6.28 -15.18
N PRO A 35 -3.40 -7.23 -15.74
CA PRO A 35 -2.00 -7.45 -15.35
C PRO A 35 -1.14 -6.17 -15.41
N ASP A 36 -1.32 -5.35 -16.45
CA ASP A 36 -0.60 -4.09 -16.62
C ASP A 36 -0.94 -3.07 -15.51
N LEU A 37 -2.21 -2.98 -15.11
CA LEU A 37 -2.62 -2.11 -14.00
C LEU A 37 -2.03 -2.63 -12.68
N VAL A 38 -2.08 -3.93 -12.44
CA VAL A 38 -1.51 -4.55 -11.23
C VAL A 38 0.00 -4.31 -11.16
N GLU A 39 0.72 -4.46 -12.27
CA GLU A 39 2.16 -4.15 -12.34
C GLU A 39 2.45 -2.69 -12.02
N ALA A 40 1.69 -1.76 -12.60
CA ALA A 40 1.83 -0.33 -12.32
C ALA A 40 1.57 -0.02 -10.83
N VAL A 41 0.48 -0.55 -10.26
CA VAL A 41 0.09 -0.33 -8.86
C VAL A 41 1.17 -0.86 -7.89
N LEU A 42 1.69 -2.07 -8.14
CA LEU A 42 2.78 -2.62 -7.32
C LEU A 42 4.09 -1.82 -7.46
N GLY A 43 4.37 -1.28 -8.65
CA GLY A 43 5.54 -0.44 -8.89
C GLY A 43 5.49 0.86 -8.09
N GLU A 44 4.36 1.57 -8.15
CA GLU A 44 4.16 2.82 -7.39
C GLU A 44 4.14 2.57 -5.87
N ALA A 45 3.49 1.49 -5.41
CA ALA A 45 3.51 1.10 -4.01
C ALA A 45 4.92 0.77 -3.53
N ALA A 46 5.73 0.11 -4.36
CA ALA A 46 7.12 -0.18 -4.07
C ALA A 46 7.96 1.10 -3.93
N GLN A 47 7.75 2.08 -4.81
CA GLN A 47 8.42 3.38 -4.70
C GLN A 47 8.03 4.10 -3.41
N LEU A 48 6.74 4.17 -3.09
CA LEU A 48 6.25 4.74 -1.83
C LEU A 48 6.90 4.04 -0.62
N ALA A 49 6.91 2.71 -0.62
CA ALA A 49 7.45 1.94 0.50
C ALA A 49 8.96 2.17 0.68
N ASN A 50 9.72 2.27 -0.41
CA ASN A 50 11.17 2.49 -0.38
C ASN A 50 11.53 3.95 -0.04
N GLU A 51 10.93 4.90 -0.75
CA GLU A 51 11.37 6.31 -0.71
C GLU A 51 10.72 7.10 0.43
N VAL A 52 9.54 6.69 0.90
CA VAL A 52 8.76 7.45 1.88
C VAL A 52 8.63 6.70 3.21
N VAL A 53 8.24 5.42 3.17
CA VAL A 53 7.94 4.66 4.40
C VAL A 53 9.19 4.12 5.07
N ALA A 54 10.09 3.47 4.32
CA ALA A 54 11.29 2.87 4.89
C ALA A 54 12.20 3.86 5.64
N PRO A 55 12.45 5.10 5.15
CA PRO A 55 13.33 6.05 5.83
C PRO A 55 12.83 6.47 7.21
N ILE A 56 11.51 6.50 7.43
CA ILE A 56 10.93 6.92 8.71
C ILE A 56 10.89 5.79 9.73
N ASN A 57 11.16 4.54 9.34
CA ASN A 57 11.08 3.39 10.24
C ASN A 57 12.07 3.48 11.42
N GLU A 58 13.33 3.81 11.13
CA GLU A 58 14.36 3.99 12.18
C GLU A 58 14.05 5.20 13.08
N ILE A 59 13.49 6.26 12.49
CA ILE A 59 13.08 7.46 13.23
C ILE A 59 11.95 7.09 14.21
N GLY A 60 10.96 6.34 13.73
CA GLY A 60 9.84 5.86 14.53
C GLY A 60 10.29 5.00 15.72
N ASP A 61 11.20 4.06 15.48
CA ASP A 61 11.75 3.19 16.52
C ASP A 61 12.51 3.98 17.59
N ARG A 62 13.36 4.94 17.18
CA ARG A 62 14.17 5.75 18.10
C ARG A 62 13.35 6.74 18.91
N GLN A 63 12.38 7.41 18.29
CA GLN A 63 11.54 8.41 18.96
C GLN A 63 10.45 7.76 19.81
N GLY A 64 9.90 6.63 19.36
CA GLY A 64 8.79 5.94 19.99
C GLY A 64 7.51 6.78 20.03
N THR A 65 6.57 6.33 20.87
CA THR A 65 5.35 7.07 21.18
C THR A 65 5.30 7.40 22.65
N ARG A 66 4.62 8.49 23.01
CA ARG A 66 4.46 8.92 24.41
C ARG A 66 3.04 9.38 24.69
N VAL A 67 2.66 9.37 25.95
CA VAL A 67 1.36 9.89 26.40
C VAL A 67 1.57 11.22 27.11
N GLU A 68 0.96 12.28 26.60
CA GLU A 68 0.97 13.63 27.18
C GLU A 68 -0.47 14.11 27.32
N ASP A 69 -0.87 14.50 28.54
CA ASP A 69 -2.23 15.01 28.84
C ASP A 69 -3.37 14.14 28.30
N GLY A 70 -3.22 12.81 28.40
CA GLY A 70 -4.19 11.83 27.91
C GLY A 70 -4.22 11.65 26.39
N ARG A 71 -3.28 12.23 25.65
CA ARG A 71 -3.13 12.08 24.19
C ARG A 71 -1.87 11.27 23.87
N VAL A 72 -1.97 10.43 22.83
CA VAL A 72 -0.80 9.74 22.27
C VAL A 72 -0.11 10.67 21.28
N ILE A 73 1.17 10.93 21.51
CA ILE A 73 2.03 11.69 20.61
C ILE A 73 2.92 10.71 19.85
N VAL A 74 2.85 10.80 18.53
CA VAL A 74 3.65 10.03 17.57
C VAL A 74 4.70 10.94 16.92
N PRO A 75 5.76 10.37 16.31
CA PRO A 75 6.74 11.12 15.51
C PRO A 75 6.05 11.95 14.43
N ASP A 76 6.55 13.16 14.17
CA ASP A 76 5.91 14.07 13.22
C ASP A 76 6.00 13.55 11.78
N GLU A 77 7.06 12.80 11.46
CA GLU A 77 7.26 12.14 10.18
C GLU A 77 6.12 11.15 9.88
N PHE A 78 5.62 10.43 10.90
CA PHE A 78 4.51 9.48 10.72
C PHE A 78 3.22 10.22 10.32
N LYS A 79 2.98 11.41 10.88
CA LYS A 79 1.80 12.22 10.53
C LYS A 79 1.90 12.71 9.09
N ALA A 80 3.06 13.21 8.67
CA ALA A 80 3.28 13.69 7.31
C ALA A 80 3.14 12.56 6.28
N VAL A 81 3.76 11.40 6.54
CA VAL A 81 3.64 10.22 5.65
C VAL A 81 2.21 9.70 5.61
N TYR A 82 1.49 9.65 6.74
CA TYR A 82 0.08 9.23 6.75
C TYR A 82 -0.82 10.18 5.93
N GLN A 83 -0.57 11.49 6.00
CA GLN A 83 -1.28 12.47 5.17
C GLN A 83 -1.02 12.25 3.68
N GLN A 84 0.21 11.92 3.29
CA GLN A 84 0.52 11.55 1.92
C GLN A 84 -0.20 10.26 1.49
N ILE A 85 -0.07 9.17 2.27
CA ILE A 85 -0.69 7.87 1.99
C ILE A 85 -2.22 8.01 1.81
N THR A 86 -2.86 8.83 2.64
CA THR A 86 -4.30 9.08 2.54
C THR A 86 -4.67 9.94 1.34
N ALA A 87 -3.90 10.99 1.02
CA ALA A 87 -4.12 11.84 -0.14
C ALA A 87 -3.94 11.09 -1.47
N ASP A 88 -2.98 10.17 -1.52
CA ASP A 88 -2.68 9.33 -2.68
C ASP A 88 -3.67 8.14 -2.82
N GLY A 89 -4.58 7.96 -1.85
CA GLY A 89 -5.67 6.97 -1.93
C GLY A 89 -5.28 5.54 -1.57
N TRP A 90 -4.08 5.30 -1.03
CA TRP A 90 -3.57 3.97 -0.69
C TRP A 90 -4.39 3.28 0.42
N VAL A 91 -5.02 4.04 1.31
CA VAL A 91 -5.91 3.49 2.35
C VAL A 91 -7.21 2.89 1.79
N GLY A 92 -7.55 3.20 0.53
CA GLY A 92 -8.81 2.85 -0.12
C GLY A 92 -8.68 1.91 -1.31
N VAL A 93 -7.52 1.27 -1.52
CA VAL A 93 -7.22 0.46 -2.73
C VAL A 93 -8.31 -0.57 -3.03
N SER A 94 -8.72 -1.36 -2.03
CA SER A 94 -9.78 -2.36 -2.20
C SER A 94 -11.17 -1.92 -1.73
N GLN A 95 -11.32 -0.65 -1.35
CA GLN A 95 -12.63 -0.14 -0.94
C GLN A 95 -13.51 0.13 -2.17
N PRO A 96 -14.84 0.00 -2.06
CA PRO A 96 -15.75 0.30 -3.15
C PRO A 96 -15.61 1.75 -3.66
N ALA A 97 -15.72 1.92 -4.99
CA ALA A 97 -15.58 3.22 -5.63
C ALA A 97 -16.70 4.21 -5.24
N ASP A 98 -17.89 3.72 -4.88
CA ASP A 98 -19.04 4.54 -4.45
C ASP A 98 -18.84 5.22 -3.08
N ILE A 99 -17.89 4.73 -2.28
CA ILE A 99 -17.44 5.36 -1.03
C ILE A 99 -16.03 5.97 -1.13
N GLY A 100 -15.51 6.12 -2.35
CA GLY A 100 -14.22 6.79 -2.62
C GLY A 100 -12.99 5.89 -2.61
N GLY A 101 -13.16 4.56 -2.68
CA GLY A 101 -12.05 3.63 -2.89
C GLY A 101 -11.68 3.44 -4.37
N GLN A 102 -10.70 2.59 -4.64
CA GLN A 102 -10.25 2.28 -6.01
C GLN A 102 -10.89 1.03 -6.59
N GLY A 103 -11.63 0.24 -5.79
CA GLY A 103 -12.35 -0.95 -6.25
C GLY A 103 -11.47 -2.13 -6.66
N LEU A 104 -10.17 -2.10 -6.36
CA LEU A 104 -9.26 -3.18 -6.78
C LEU A 104 -9.46 -4.45 -5.93
N PRO A 105 -9.28 -5.64 -6.52
CA PRO A 105 -9.41 -6.89 -5.79
C PRO A 105 -8.50 -6.95 -4.56
N TYR A 106 -8.95 -7.65 -3.52
CA TYR A 106 -8.15 -7.83 -2.30
C TYR A 106 -6.81 -8.52 -2.55
N VAL A 107 -6.66 -9.34 -3.60
CA VAL A 107 -5.36 -9.94 -3.94
C VAL A 107 -4.33 -8.87 -4.35
N VAL A 108 -4.78 -7.76 -4.93
CA VAL A 108 -3.93 -6.60 -5.24
C VAL A 108 -3.73 -5.75 -3.98
N GLY A 109 -4.82 -5.44 -3.27
CA GLY A 109 -4.76 -4.63 -2.04
C GLY A 109 -3.98 -5.26 -0.88
N LEU A 110 -3.79 -6.58 -0.86
CA LEU A 110 -2.91 -7.25 0.12
C LEU A 110 -1.43 -7.15 -0.23
N ALA A 111 -1.10 -6.89 -1.51
CA ALA A 111 0.27 -6.83 -1.99
C ALA A 111 0.89 -5.41 -1.89
N VAL A 112 0.07 -4.40 -1.63
CA VAL A 112 0.47 -2.97 -1.58
C VAL A 112 0.18 -2.33 -0.22
#